data_AF-A0A1B6H3H2-F1
#
_entry.id   AF-A0A1B6H3H2-F1
#
_cell.length_a   1.000
_cell.length_b   1.000
_cell.length_c   1.000
_cell.angle_alpha   90.00
_cell.angle_beta   90.00
_cell.angle_gamma   90.00
#
_symmetry.space_group_name_H-M   'P 1'
#
loop_
_entity.id
_entity.type
_entity.pdbx_description
1 polymer ?
#
loop_
_entity_poly.entity_id
_entity_poly.type
_entity_poly.pdbx_seq_one_letter_code
_entity_poly.pdbx_strand_id
1 'polypeptide(L)'
;PFELWNGKKPIKHLRIVGSKCYVHVPKVMRTKFDSKAQEGVLIGFEENGYRIWNKESDTLIRSRDVVFEEVPLTQSSGDWLPYQDISDENTREGREEKLEEIREEKQEQLKE
;
A
#
# COMPACT_ATOMS: atom_id res chain seq x y z
N PRO A 1 -26.24 3.53 7.16
CA PRO A 1 -26.73 3.81 5.77
C PRO A 1 -26.49 2.68 4.73
N PHE A 2 -26.24 1.43 5.15
CA PHE A 2 -26.32 0.24 4.29
C PHE A 2 -27.18 -0.81 5.00
N GLU A 3 -26.90 -1.04 6.28
CA GLU A 3 -27.72 -1.88 7.16
C GLU A 3 -29.16 -1.36 7.31
N LEU A 4 -29.34 -0.04 7.45
CA LEU A 4 -30.65 0.62 7.58
C LEU A 4 -31.53 0.47 6.33
N TRP A 5 -30.92 0.31 5.14
CA TRP A 5 -31.65 0.23 3.88
C TRP A 5 -31.80 -1.22 3.40
N ASN A 6 -30.85 -2.09 3.71
CA ASN A 6 -30.80 -3.46 3.21
C ASN A 6 -31.05 -4.53 4.29
N GLY A 7 -31.17 -4.15 5.56
CA GLY A 7 -31.39 -5.05 6.70
C GLY A 7 -30.29 -6.10 6.92
N LYS A 8 -29.15 -5.96 6.24
CA LYS A 8 -28.03 -6.90 6.25
C LYS A 8 -26.81 -6.23 6.87
N LYS A 9 -26.09 -6.97 7.72
CA LYS A 9 -24.80 -6.60 8.32
C LYS A 9 -23.82 -6.05 7.26
N PRO A 10 -22.84 -5.23 7.67
CA PRO A 10 -21.96 -4.54 6.73
C PRO A 10 -21.21 -5.61 5.93
N ILE A 11 -20.94 -5.30 4.68
CA ILE A 11 -20.41 -6.28 3.76
C ILE A 11 -19.05 -6.74 4.29
N LYS A 12 -18.90 -8.05 4.54
CA LYS A 12 -17.74 -8.65 5.24
C LYS A 12 -16.37 -8.35 4.61
N HIS A 13 -16.36 -7.86 3.37
CA HIS A 13 -15.16 -7.51 2.62
C HIS A 13 -14.77 -6.03 2.76
N LEU A 14 -15.57 -5.19 3.42
CA LEU A 14 -15.20 -3.80 3.64
C LEU A 14 -14.16 -3.74 4.75
N ARG A 15 -13.04 -3.05 4.46
CA ARG A 15 -11.87 -2.89 5.32
C ARG A 15 -11.47 -1.42 5.41
N ILE A 16 -10.63 -1.07 6.39
CA ILE A 16 -10.16 0.32 6.55
C ILE A 16 -9.09 0.62 5.49
N VAL A 17 -9.39 1.54 4.56
CA VAL A 17 -8.40 2.01 3.57
C VAL A 17 -7.24 2.68 4.31
N GLY A 18 -6.01 2.40 3.88
CA GLY A 18 -4.79 2.82 4.56
C GLY A 18 -4.32 1.87 5.68
N SER A 19 -5.07 0.81 5.98
CA SER A 19 -4.63 -0.19 6.97
C SER A 19 -3.42 -0.99 6.49
N LYS A 20 -2.56 -1.36 7.44
CA LYS A 20 -1.50 -2.34 7.24
C LYS A 20 -2.10 -3.72 6.95
N CYS A 21 -1.55 -4.41 5.96
CA CYS A 21 -2.02 -5.72 5.55
C CYS A 21 -0.87 -6.61 5.05
N TYR A 22 -1.11 -7.91 5.00
CA TYR A 22 -0.14 -8.91 4.59
C TYR A 22 -0.74 -9.79 3.50
N VAL A 23 -0.10 -9.83 2.34
CA VAL A 23 -0.52 -10.60 1.18
C VAL A 23 0.17 -11.95 1.18
N HIS A 24 -0.58 -13.03 0.95
CA HIS A 24 0.00 -14.36 0.87
C HIS A 24 0.92 -14.52 -0.36
N VAL A 25 2.14 -15.02 -0.13
CA VAL A 25 3.09 -15.38 -1.19
C VAL A 25 2.97 -16.88 -1.48
N PRO A 26 2.61 -17.28 -2.73
CA PRO A 26 2.46 -18.68 -3.10
C PRO A 26 3.73 -19.49 -2.88
N LYS A 27 3.58 -20.77 -2.53
CA LYS A 27 4.72 -21.69 -2.29
C LYS A 27 5.70 -21.78 -3.46
N VAL A 28 5.21 -21.60 -4.70
CA VAL A 28 6.03 -21.68 -5.92
C VAL A 28 7.03 -20.52 -6.02
N MET A 29 6.70 -19.37 -5.43
CA MET A 29 7.53 -18.15 -5.47
C MET A 29 8.47 -18.03 -4.27
N ARG A 30 8.51 -19.03 -3.38
CA ARG A 30 9.27 -18.99 -2.12
C ARG A 30 10.04 -20.28 -1.87
N THR A 31 11.24 -20.16 -1.30
CA THR A 31 12.04 -21.27 -0.80
C THR A 31 11.65 -21.63 0.64
N LYS A 32 12.33 -22.62 1.25
CA LYS A 32 11.98 -23.14 2.59
C LYS A 32 12.09 -22.07 3.68
N PHE A 33 13.03 -21.13 3.53
CA PHE A 33 13.33 -20.09 4.52
C PHE A 33 12.74 -18.72 4.18
N ASP A 34 12.08 -18.59 3.03
CA ASP A 34 11.47 -17.33 2.63
C ASP A 34 10.16 -17.07 3.38
N SER A 35 9.84 -15.79 3.55
CA SER A 35 8.58 -15.34 4.15
C SER A 35 7.37 -15.90 3.41
N LYS A 36 6.29 -16.16 4.16
CA LYS A 36 5.01 -16.64 3.60
C LYS A 36 4.08 -15.50 3.21
N ALA A 37 4.41 -14.27 3.60
CA ALA A 37 3.60 -13.10 3.36
C ALA A 37 4.45 -11.86 3.10
N GLN A 38 3.89 -10.95 2.31
CA GLN A 38 4.48 -9.69 1.93
C GLN A 38 3.66 -8.55 2.53
N GLU A 39 4.33 -7.62 3.21
CA GLU A 39 3.69 -6.46 3.83
C GLU A 39 3.17 -5.47 2.77
N GLY A 40 2.04 -4.82 3.05
CA GLY A 40 1.51 -3.77 2.20
C GLY A 40 0.44 -2.93 2.87
N VAL A 41 -0.06 -1.94 2.14
CA VAL A 41 -1.11 -1.01 2.58
C VAL A 41 -2.31 -1.11 1.66
N LEU A 42 -3.51 -1.22 2.24
CA LEU A 42 -4.75 -1.25 1.47
C LEU A 42 -4.99 0.11 0.80
N ILE A 43 -4.95 0.16 -0.54
CA ILE A 43 -5.33 1.37 -1.31
C ILE A 43 -6.82 1.33 -1.67
N GLY A 44 -7.37 0.15 -1.97
CA GLY A 44 -8.76 0.07 -2.39
C GLY A 44 -9.27 -1.33 -2.67
N PHE A 45 -10.48 -1.37 -3.21
CA PHE A 45 -11.22 -2.60 -3.49
C PHE A 45 -11.26 -2.88 -4.98
N GLU A 46 -11.33 -4.16 -5.33
CA GLU A 46 -11.57 -4.65 -6.68
C GLU A 46 -12.71 -5.67 -6.64
N GLU A 47 -13.33 -5.97 -7.79
CA GLU A 47 -14.54 -6.81 -7.85
C GLU A 47 -14.38 -8.15 -7.10
N ASN A 48 -13.19 -8.73 -7.18
CA ASN A 48 -12.84 -9.99 -6.52
C ASN A 48 -11.52 -9.86 -5.76
N GLY A 49 -11.31 -8.80 -4.99
CA GLY A 49 -10.10 -8.70 -4.15
C GLY A 49 -9.78 -7.29 -3.69
N TYR A 50 -8.52 -7.10 -3.34
CA TYR A 50 -8.00 -5.85 -2.80
C TYR A 50 -6.84 -5.35 -3.66
N ARG A 51 -6.71 -4.02 -3.70
CA ARG A 51 -5.58 -3.30 -4.29
C ARG A 51 -4.66 -2.87 -3.16
N ILE A 52 -3.45 -3.39 -3.18
CA ILE A 52 -2.49 -3.27 -2.10
C ILE A 52 -1.21 -2.66 -2.63
N TRP A 53 -0.74 -1.64 -1.93
CA TRP A 53 0.57 -1.07 -2.18
C TRP A 53 1.63 -1.86 -1.44
N ASN A 54 2.66 -2.32 -2.12
CA ASN A 54 3.87 -2.77 -1.45
C ASN A 54 4.94 -1.67 -1.55
N LYS A 55 5.43 -1.20 -0.40
CA LYS A 55 6.46 -0.15 -0.33
C LYS A 55 7.83 -0.62 -0.82
N GLU A 56 8.20 -1.87 -0.52
CA GLU A 56 9.53 -2.41 -0.85
C GLU A 56 9.76 -2.58 -2.36
N SER A 57 8.71 -2.99 -3.08
CA SER A 57 8.74 -3.27 -4.51
C SER A 57 8.17 -2.13 -5.34
N ASP A 58 7.66 -1.07 -4.72
CA ASP A 58 6.99 0.07 -5.37
C ASP A 58 5.90 -0.37 -6.37
N THR A 59 5.16 -1.43 -6.04
CA THR A 59 4.20 -2.07 -6.95
C THR A 59 2.81 -2.22 -6.34
N LEU A 60 1.82 -2.18 -7.23
CA LEU A 60 0.42 -2.44 -6.89
C LEU A 60 0.10 -3.93 -7.05
N ILE A 61 -0.21 -4.59 -5.93
CA ILE A 61 -0.57 -6.00 -5.87
C ILE A 61 -2.10 -6.12 -5.83
N ARG A 62 -2.64 -7.04 -6.63
CA ARG A 62 -4.06 -7.42 -6.60
C ARG A 62 -4.18 -8.81 -6.01
N SER A 63 -4.84 -8.94 -4.86
CA SER A 63 -4.99 -10.24 -4.19
C SER A 63 -6.27 -10.35 -3.39
N ARG A 64 -6.78 -11.58 -3.27
CA ARG A 64 -7.88 -11.96 -2.37
C ARG A 64 -7.42 -12.40 -1.01
N ASP A 65 -6.26 -13.05 -0.97
CA ASP A 65 -5.73 -13.73 0.21
C ASP A 65 -4.86 -12.75 1.00
N VAL A 66 -5.55 -11.96 1.82
CA VAL A 66 -4.96 -10.82 2.54
C VAL A 66 -5.40 -10.86 3.99
N VAL A 67 -4.44 -10.71 4.90
CA VAL A 67 -4.69 -10.57 6.34
C VAL A 67 -4.50 -9.10 6.71
N PHE A 68 -5.48 -8.51 7.40
CA PHE A 68 -5.48 -7.09 7.77
C PHE A 68 -5.17 -6.91 9.25
N GLU A 69 -4.30 -5.96 9.55
CA GLU A 69 -3.98 -5.49 10.90
C GLU A 69 -4.66 -4.14 11.09
N GLU A 70 -5.98 -4.18 11.33
CA GLU A 70 -6.81 -2.98 11.46
C GLU A 70 -6.79 -2.49 12.91
N VAL A 71 -6.44 -1.22 13.12
CA VAL A 71 -6.61 -0.56 14.42
C VAL A 71 -8.03 0.02 14.47
N PRO A 72 -8.88 -0.39 15.44
CA PRO A 72 -10.24 0.12 15.53
C PRO A 72 -10.24 1.60 15.87
N LEU A 73 -10.98 2.40 15.10
CA LEU A 73 -11.17 3.85 15.32
C LEU A 73 -11.76 4.19 16.70
N THR A 74 -12.29 3.21 17.43
CA THR A 74 -12.90 3.40 18.76
C THR A 74 -11.90 3.36 19.91
N GLN A 75 -10.64 2.97 19.65
CA GLN A 75 -9.58 2.93 20.67
C GLN A 75 -8.64 4.14 20.61
N SER A 76 -8.74 4.99 19.58
CA SER A 76 -8.04 6.27 19.58
C SER A 76 -8.82 7.26 20.46
N SER A 77 -8.39 7.38 21.70
CA SER A 77 -8.80 8.47 22.58
C SER A 77 -8.34 9.80 21.98
N GLY A 78 -9.21 10.44 21.20
CA GLY A 78 -9.15 11.87 20.88
C GLY A 78 -8.07 12.33 19.89
N ASP A 79 -7.00 11.57 19.72
CA ASP A 79 -5.93 11.89 18.81
C ASP A 79 -5.85 10.80 17.73
N TRP A 80 -5.77 11.25 16.47
CA TRP A 80 -5.05 10.58 15.38
C TRP A 80 -5.86 9.87 14.27
N LEU A 81 -5.81 10.49 13.08
CA LEU A 81 -5.83 9.84 11.75
C LEU A 81 -4.63 8.90 11.65
N PRO A 82 -4.75 7.64 11.21
CA PRO A 82 -3.62 6.73 11.10
C PRO A 82 -2.64 7.02 9.94
N TYR A 83 -2.49 8.29 9.58
CA TYR A 83 -1.61 8.78 8.53
C TYR A 83 -0.32 9.33 9.17
N GLN A 84 0.54 8.46 9.69
CA GLN A 84 1.92 8.86 10.04
C GLN A 84 2.72 8.38 8.86
N ASP A 85 3.00 9.35 8.00
CA ASP A 85 4.14 9.44 7.11
C ASP A 85 4.42 8.18 6.27
N ILE A 86 3.71 8.11 5.14
CA ILE A 86 4.28 7.58 3.89
C ILE A 86 4.95 8.74 3.12
N SER A 87 5.54 9.68 3.84
CA SER A 87 6.56 10.58 3.30
C SER A 87 7.91 10.07 3.80
N ASP A 88 8.45 9.07 3.13
CA ASP A 88 9.89 8.86 3.12
C ASP A 88 10.50 10.09 2.41
N GLU A 89 10.75 11.17 3.17
CA GLU A 89 11.43 12.39 2.70
C GLU A 89 12.76 12.05 2.01
N ASN A 90 13.40 10.95 2.40
CA ASN A 90 14.63 10.43 1.80
C ASN A 90 14.51 9.96 0.33
N THR A 91 13.30 9.73 -0.19
CA THR A 91 13.11 9.32 -1.60
C THR A 91 12.88 10.52 -2.53
N ARG A 92 12.41 11.67 -2.00
CA ARG A 92 12.20 12.88 -2.82
C ARG A 92 13.53 13.50 -3.21
N GLU A 93 14.46 13.60 -2.26
CA GLU A 93 15.82 14.11 -2.51
C GLU A 93 16.54 13.27 -3.57
N GLY A 94 16.58 11.94 -3.42
CA GLY A 94 17.24 11.07 -4.41
C GLY A 94 16.54 11.02 -5.79
N ARG A 95 15.24 11.33 -5.87
CA ARG A 95 14.52 11.41 -7.15
C ARG A 95 14.74 12.76 -7.83
N GLU A 96 14.90 13.83 -7.07
CA GLU A 96 15.21 15.18 -7.57
C GLU A 96 16.65 15.24 -8.08
N GLU A 97 17.61 14.70 -7.33
CA GLU A 97 19.02 14.56 -7.75
C GLU A 97 19.15 13.81 -9.09
N LYS A 98 18.45 12.68 -9.22
CA LYS A 98 18.47 11.88 -10.46
C LYS A 98 17.82 12.61 -11.65
N LEU A 99 16.86 13.49 -11.41
CA LEU A 99 16.22 14.29 -12.47
C LEU A 99 17.08 15.47 -12.89
N GLU A 100 17.88 16.02 -11.98
CA GLU A 100 18.86 17.07 -12.28
C GLU A 100 20.02 16.53 -13.12
N GLU A 101 20.56 15.37 -12.76
CA GLU A 101 21.61 14.68 -13.51
C GLU A 101 21.18 14.41 -14.98
N ILE A 102 19.95 13.91 -15.18
CA ILE A 102 19.36 13.70 -16.52
C ILE A 102 19.14 15.02 -17.27
N ARG A 103 18.82 16.11 -16.57
CA ARG A 103 18.65 17.43 -17.19
C ARG A 103 19.98 18.00 -17.65
N GLU A 104 21.03 17.84 -16.87
CA GLU A 104 22.38 18.31 -17.21
C GLU A 104 22.97 17.54 -18.39
N GLU A 105 22.88 16.21 -18.40
CA GLU A 105 23.33 15.39 -19.53
C GLU A 105 22.62 15.77 -20.85
N LYS A 106 21.32 16.08 -20.78
CA LYS A 106 20.56 16.54 -21.95
C LYS A 106 20.96 17.93 -22.44
N GLN A 107 21.42 18.81 -21.55
CA GLN A 107 21.90 20.15 -21.93
C GLN A 107 23.29 20.11 -22.56
N GLU A 108 24.13 19.15 -22.17
CA GLU A 108 25.46 18.95 -22.73
C GLU A 108 25.39 18.36 -24.15
N GLN A 109 24.52 17.35 -24.36
CA GLN A 109 24.28 16.77 -25.69
C GLN A 109 23.66 17.73 -26.72
N LEU A 110 23.08 18.86 -26.28
CA LEU A 110 22.50 19.86 -27.17
C LEU A 110 23.48 20.98 -27.54
N LYS A 111 24.65 21.02 -26.89
CA LYS A 111 25.70 22.04 -27.12
C LYS A 111 26.85 21.52 -28.01
N GLU A 112 26.87 20.23 -28.30
CA GLU A 112 27.75 19.57 -29.27
C GLU A 112 27.06 19.46 -30.64
#